data_AF-A0A1I9G9L1-F1
#
_entry.id   AF-A0A1I9G9L1-F1
#
_cell.length_a   1.000
_cell.length_b   1.000
_cell.length_c   1.000
_cell.angle_alpha   90.00
_cell.angle_beta   90.00
_cell.angle_gamma   90.00
#
_symmetry.space_group_name_H-M   'P 1'
#
loop_
_entity.id
_entity.type
_entity.pdbx_description
1 polymer ?
#
loop_
_entity_poly.entity_id
_entity_poly.type
_entity_poly.pdbx_seq_one_letter_code
_entity_poly.pdbx_strand_id
1 'polypeptide(L)'
;KSPTKQLAHSIHKSLRCVPVPNRSTHPIFPERPERPLDLANILPITPTTSRRRLSEGLKDWTSQILPGQFPVTNGSNMDDEHKLIARYSAKLSGRTQYPFVLPKDRATSMDENLNEKTLIARLEEENGEMIREMEMLKQQQELENTDEQLNGLRERKAQLEEKMRIMQQTRRQLMQQLEVLMSELNVRYLLSYSYNLCLNSYKLF
;
A
#
# COMPACT_ATOMS: atom_id res chain seq x y z
N LYS A 1 -32.76 -17.82 -5.48
CA LYS A 1 -31.65 -17.16 -4.75
C LYS A 1 -32.17 -15.81 -4.26
N SER A 2 -32.16 -15.53 -2.95
CA SER A 2 -32.86 -14.35 -2.39
C SER A 2 -32.21 -13.03 -2.86
N PRO A 3 -32.97 -12.01 -3.32
CA PRO A 3 -32.45 -10.72 -3.81
C PRO A 3 -31.50 -10.04 -2.82
N THR A 4 -31.77 -10.22 -1.52
CA THR A 4 -30.96 -9.67 -0.43
C THR A 4 -29.53 -10.20 -0.41
N LYS A 5 -29.30 -11.44 -0.87
CA LYS A 5 -27.96 -12.05 -0.92
C LYS A 5 -27.10 -11.46 -2.04
N GLN A 6 -27.70 -10.99 -3.13
CA GLN A 6 -26.96 -10.31 -4.21
C GLN A 6 -26.56 -8.91 -3.79
N LEU A 7 -27.46 -8.16 -3.13
CA LEU A 7 -27.14 -6.84 -2.61
C LEU A 7 -26.04 -6.90 -1.56
N ALA A 8 -26.12 -7.85 -0.61
CA ALA A 8 -25.08 -8.05 0.40
C ALA A 8 -23.72 -8.42 -0.23
N HIS A 9 -23.71 -9.26 -1.26
CA HIS A 9 -22.49 -9.61 -1.97
C HIS A 9 -21.89 -8.42 -2.73
N SER A 10 -22.75 -7.58 -3.33
CA SER A 10 -22.33 -6.38 -4.05
C SER A 10 -21.79 -5.31 -3.11
N ILE A 11 -22.45 -5.06 -1.98
CA ILE A 11 -22.00 -4.11 -0.95
C ILE A 11 -20.68 -4.56 -0.33
N HIS A 12 -20.54 -5.85 -0.02
CA HIS A 12 -19.28 -6.39 0.52
C HIS A 12 -18.10 -6.22 -0.46
N LYS A 13 -18.36 -6.28 -1.77
CA LYS A 13 -17.35 -6.05 -2.80
C LYS A 13 -16.97 -4.57 -2.91
N SER A 14 -17.95 -3.66 -2.84
CA SER A 14 -17.72 -2.21 -2.88
C SER A 14 -16.98 -1.67 -1.65
N LEU A 15 -17.19 -2.27 -0.47
CA LEU A 15 -16.54 -1.81 0.77
C LEU A 15 -15.08 -2.26 0.90
N ARG A 16 -14.56 -3.12 0.01
CA ARG A 16 -13.13 -3.48 0.00
C ARG A 16 -12.21 -2.36 -0.48
N CYS A 17 -12.78 -1.30 -1.06
CA CYS A 17 -12.06 -0.09 -1.47
C CYS A 17 -11.97 0.96 -0.36
N VAL A 18 -12.52 0.71 0.84
CA VAL A 18 -12.44 1.63 1.98
C VAL A 18 -11.12 1.38 2.73
N PRO A 19 -10.22 2.37 2.80
CA PRO A 19 -8.97 2.23 3.54
C PRO A 19 -9.25 1.99 5.03
N VAL A 20 -8.65 0.93 5.59
CA VAL A 20 -8.69 0.67 7.04
C VAL A 20 -7.80 1.72 7.71
N PRO A 21 -8.22 2.38 8.81
CA PRO A 21 -7.56 3.58 9.35
C PRO A 21 -6.12 3.39 9.89
N ASN A 22 -5.56 2.17 9.83
CA ASN A 22 -4.23 1.84 10.36
C ASN A 22 -3.23 1.32 9.31
N ARG A 23 -3.32 1.74 8.04
CA ARG A 23 -2.29 1.39 7.03
C ARG A 23 -1.24 2.50 6.91
N SER A 24 0.02 2.09 6.83
CA SER A 24 1.18 2.97 6.66
C SER A 24 1.03 3.87 5.42
N THR A 25 1.65 5.04 5.45
CA THR A 25 1.59 6.16 4.50
C THR A 25 2.04 5.85 3.07
N HIS A 26 2.40 4.60 2.74
CA HIS A 26 2.85 4.21 1.42
C HIS A 26 1.83 3.32 0.70
N PRO A 27 1.47 3.62 -0.57
CA PRO A 27 0.60 2.77 -1.36
C PRO A 27 1.29 1.43 -1.61
N ILE A 28 0.84 0.38 -0.92
CA ILE A 28 1.31 -0.99 -1.15
C ILE A 28 0.67 -1.48 -2.45
N PHE A 29 1.46 -1.49 -3.52
CA PHE A 29 1.08 -2.15 -4.77
C PHE A 29 1.21 -3.66 -4.59
N PRO A 30 0.20 -4.45 -5.00
CA PRO A 30 0.29 -5.90 -4.95
C PRO A 30 1.42 -6.40 -5.86
N GLU A 31 2.14 -7.42 -5.41
CA GLU A 31 3.29 -8.03 -6.11
C GLU A 31 2.91 -8.63 -7.49
N ARG A 32 1.61 -8.84 -7.74
CA ARG A 32 1.09 -9.22 -9.05
C ARG A 32 0.03 -8.21 -9.52
N PRO A 33 0.10 -7.74 -10.78
CA PRO A 33 -0.94 -6.91 -11.34
C PRO A 33 -2.26 -7.69 -11.35
N GLU A 34 -3.32 -7.07 -10.83
CA GLU A 34 -4.65 -7.66 -10.85
C GLU A 34 -5.12 -7.81 -12.30
N ARG A 35 -5.91 -8.85 -12.59
CA ARG A 35 -6.43 -9.06 -13.96
C ARG A 35 -7.23 -7.83 -14.39
N PRO A 36 -6.97 -7.27 -15.58
CA PRO A 36 -7.75 -6.14 -16.09
C PRO A 36 -9.23 -6.53 -16.21
N LEU A 37 -10.09 -5.58 -15.86
CA LEU A 37 -11.54 -5.76 -15.91
C LEU A 37 -11.98 -6.10 -17.35
N ASP A 38 -12.75 -7.17 -17.52
CA ASP A 38 -13.28 -7.57 -18.82
C ASP A 38 -14.39 -6.61 -19.25
N LEU A 39 -14.08 -5.76 -20.23
CA LEU A 39 -14.97 -4.75 -20.79
C LEU A 39 -15.87 -5.30 -21.91
N ALA A 40 -15.84 -6.61 -22.19
CA ALA A 40 -16.55 -7.23 -23.31
C ALA A 40 -18.07 -6.94 -23.35
N ASN A 41 -18.68 -6.60 -22.22
CA ASN A 41 -20.11 -6.32 -22.11
C ASN A 41 -20.47 -4.83 -21.98
N ILE A 42 -19.48 -3.93 -22.04
CA ILE A 42 -19.67 -2.48 -21.85
C ILE A 42 -19.55 -1.72 -23.18
N LEU A 43 -19.01 -2.36 -24.22
CA LEU A 43 -18.91 -1.77 -25.56
C LEU A 43 -20.08 -2.27 -26.44
N PRO A 44 -20.95 -1.40 -26.96
CA PRO A 44 -21.91 -1.80 -27.97
C PRO A 44 -21.16 -2.29 -29.22
N ILE A 45 -21.56 -3.46 -29.74
CA ILE A 45 -21.00 -4.07 -30.96
C ILE A 45 -21.05 -3.04 -32.09
N THR A 46 -19.89 -2.62 -32.59
CA THR A 46 -19.81 -1.70 -33.72
C THR A 46 -20.41 -2.37 -34.98
N PRO A 47 -21.31 -1.69 -35.70
CA PRO A 47 -22.03 -2.33 -36.80
C PRO A 47 -21.08 -2.68 -37.95
N THR A 48 -20.98 -3.97 -38.25
CA THR A 48 -20.30 -4.53 -39.42
C THR A 48 -21.02 -4.08 -40.70
N THR A 49 -20.42 -3.17 -41.46
CA THR A 49 -20.87 -2.87 -42.83
C THR A 49 -20.25 -3.84 -43.83
N SER A 50 -21.11 -4.73 -44.32
CA SER A 50 -20.89 -5.66 -45.41
C SER A 50 -21.26 -4.99 -46.74
N ARG A 51 -20.45 -5.30 -47.76
CA ARG A 51 -20.76 -5.30 -49.21
C ARG A 51 -20.49 -4.00 -49.99
N ARG A 52 -19.33 -4.03 -50.66
CA ARG A 52 -18.90 -3.22 -51.80
C ARG A 52 -20.00 -3.05 -52.86
N ARG A 53 -20.19 -1.82 -53.34
CA ARG A 53 -20.37 -1.52 -54.77
C ARG A 53 -19.50 -0.32 -55.13
N LEU A 54 -18.79 -0.50 -56.24
CA LEU A 54 -17.82 0.36 -56.90
C LEU A 54 -18.52 1.56 -57.57
N SER A 55 -18.05 2.79 -57.32
CA SER A 55 -17.91 3.82 -58.36
C SER A 55 -17.10 5.01 -57.81
N GLU A 56 -16.16 5.48 -58.64
CA GLU A 56 -15.41 6.73 -58.63
C GLU A 56 -15.20 7.49 -57.30
N GLY A 57 -13.91 7.62 -56.94
CA GLY A 57 -13.39 8.90 -56.49
C GLY A 57 -13.64 9.26 -55.03
N LEU A 58 -12.91 8.64 -54.11
CA LEU A 58 -12.50 9.35 -52.90
C LEU A 58 -11.22 8.75 -52.34
N LYS A 59 -10.24 9.62 -52.15
CA LYS A 59 -8.97 9.36 -51.47
C LYS A 59 -9.31 8.98 -50.04
N ASP A 60 -8.83 7.81 -49.60
CA ASP A 60 -8.64 7.36 -48.21
C ASP A 60 -8.73 5.83 -48.16
N TRP A 61 -7.67 5.14 -48.61
CA TRP A 61 -7.50 3.70 -48.36
C TRP A 61 -6.57 3.49 -47.18
N THR A 62 -7.19 3.34 -46.02
CA THR A 62 -6.61 2.63 -44.90
C THR A 62 -6.58 1.12 -45.22
N SER A 63 -5.37 0.56 -45.17
CA SER A 63 -5.06 -0.72 -44.53
C SER A 63 -5.78 -1.99 -45.04
N GLN A 64 -5.20 -2.62 -46.07
CA GLN A 64 -5.32 -4.08 -46.26
C GLN A 64 -3.99 -4.67 -46.74
N ILE A 65 -3.05 -4.90 -45.82
CA ILE A 65 -1.99 -5.90 -46.01
C ILE A 65 -1.97 -6.77 -44.75
N LEU A 66 -2.49 -8.00 -44.89
CA LEU A 66 -2.25 -9.09 -43.94
C LEU A 66 -0.75 -9.46 -43.98
N PRO A 67 -0.15 -9.94 -42.86
CA PRO A 67 1.23 -10.40 -42.87
C PRO A 67 1.35 -11.68 -43.71
N GLY A 68 2.07 -11.62 -44.83
CA GLY A 68 2.52 -12.81 -45.56
C GLY A 68 2.16 -12.93 -47.04
N GLN A 69 1.46 -11.97 -47.65
CA GLN A 69 1.15 -12.04 -49.08
C GLN A 69 1.45 -10.70 -49.79
N PHE A 70 2.72 -10.52 -50.18
CA PHE A 70 3.09 -9.49 -51.15
C PHE A 70 3.00 -10.07 -52.56
N PRO A 71 2.53 -9.30 -53.57
CA PRO A 71 2.67 -9.70 -54.96
C PRO A 71 4.16 -9.90 -55.26
N VAL A 72 4.50 -11.07 -55.79
CA VAL A 72 5.86 -11.41 -56.24
C VAL A 72 6.21 -10.53 -57.44
N THR A 73 6.66 -9.31 -57.19
CA THR A 73 7.23 -8.44 -58.24
C THR A 73 8.62 -7.90 -57.93
N ASN A 74 9.15 -8.04 -56.70
CA ASN A 74 10.47 -7.50 -56.37
C ASN A 74 11.30 -8.47 -55.51
N GLY A 75 11.83 -9.53 -56.13
CA GLY A 75 12.77 -10.45 -55.49
C GLY A 75 14.07 -9.78 -54.99
N SER A 76 14.43 -8.60 -55.52
CA SER A 76 15.64 -7.85 -55.11
C SER A 76 15.47 -7.09 -53.79
N ASN A 77 14.30 -6.49 -53.54
CA ASN A 77 14.09 -5.63 -52.37
C ASN A 77 13.90 -6.44 -51.08
N MET A 78 13.25 -7.61 -51.20
CA MET A 78 13.13 -8.55 -50.07
C MET A 78 14.51 -9.14 -49.72
N ASP A 79 15.35 -9.43 -50.72
CA ASP A 79 16.68 -9.98 -50.48
C ASP A 79 17.60 -8.99 -49.72
N ASP A 80 17.47 -7.70 -49.99
CA ASP A 80 18.19 -6.65 -49.26
C ASP A 80 17.70 -6.46 -47.83
N GLU A 81 16.39 -6.54 -47.58
CA GLU A 81 15.85 -6.49 -46.22
C GLU A 81 16.30 -7.71 -45.39
N HIS A 82 16.24 -8.91 -45.97
CA HIS A 82 16.71 -10.12 -45.30
C HIS A 82 18.22 -10.04 -45.01
N LYS A 83 19.03 -9.45 -45.89
CA LYS A 83 20.46 -9.19 -45.63
C LYS A 83 20.66 -8.18 -44.51
N LEU A 84 19.85 -7.13 -44.45
CA LEU A 84 19.93 -6.12 -43.40
C LEU A 84 19.55 -6.71 -42.04
N ILE A 85 18.48 -7.50 -41.99
CA ILE A 85 18.03 -8.23 -40.80
C ILE A 85 19.09 -9.26 -40.37
N ALA A 86 19.66 -10.04 -41.29
CA ALA A 86 20.73 -11.01 -41.02
C ALA A 86 21.99 -10.34 -40.44
N ARG A 87 22.41 -9.19 -40.99
CA ARG A 87 23.53 -8.40 -40.45
C ARG A 87 23.24 -7.86 -39.06
N TYR A 88 22.04 -7.35 -38.82
CA TYR A 88 21.66 -6.77 -37.54
C TYR A 88 21.54 -7.84 -36.44
N SER A 89 20.90 -8.97 -36.77
CA SER A 89 20.79 -10.13 -35.87
C SER A 89 22.15 -10.78 -35.57
N ALA A 90 23.04 -10.91 -36.56
CA ALA A 90 24.41 -11.37 -36.34
C ALA A 90 25.18 -10.42 -35.41
N LYS A 91 25.01 -9.10 -35.57
CA LYS A 91 25.60 -8.06 -34.71
C LYS A 91 25.08 -8.17 -33.27
N LEU A 92 23.79 -8.40 -33.06
CA LEU A 92 23.18 -8.64 -31.75
C LEU A 92 23.65 -9.95 -31.10
N SER A 93 23.88 -11.00 -31.89
CA SER A 93 24.30 -12.32 -31.38
C SER A 93 25.78 -12.40 -30.97
N GLY A 94 26.57 -11.35 -31.19
CA GLY A 94 28.01 -11.30 -30.87
C GLY A 94 28.89 -12.22 -31.73
N ARG A 95 28.34 -12.89 -32.75
CA ARG A 95 29.06 -13.87 -33.59
C ARG A 95 29.34 -13.32 -34.99
N THR A 96 30.33 -12.43 -35.08
CA THR A 96 30.86 -11.97 -36.38
C THR A 96 31.62 -13.09 -37.08
N GLN A 97 30.99 -13.79 -38.03
CA GLN A 97 31.69 -14.52 -39.08
C GLN A 97 30.97 -14.29 -40.42
N TYR A 98 31.40 -13.26 -41.16
CA TYR A 98 31.22 -13.15 -42.60
C TYR A 98 32.47 -12.50 -43.20
N PRO A 99 33.09 -13.07 -44.24
CA PRO A 99 34.38 -12.59 -44.73
C PRO A 99 34.17 -11.50 -45.78
N PHE A 100 33.99 -10.23 -45.37
CA PHE A 100 34.28 -9.11 -46.27
C PHE A 100 34.57 -7.81 -45.50
N VAL A 101 35.83 -7.41 -45.59
CA VAL A 101 36.42 -6.06 -45.57
C VAL A 101 35.61 -4.92 -44.91
N LEU A 102 35.98 -4.51 -43.69
CA LEU A 102 35.99 -3.09 -43.33
C LEU A 102 36.97 -2.78 -42.17
N PRO A 103 38.07 -2.07 -42.46
CA PRO A 103 38.93 -1.45 -41.46
C PRO A 103 38.31 -0.14 -40.92
N LYS A 104 38.49 0.09 -39.60
CA LYS A 104 38.52 1.41 -38.92
C LYS A 104 37.27 1.98 -38.21
N ASP A 105 36.26 1.17 -37.87
CA ASP A 105 35.20 1.62 -36.91
C ASP A 105 35.14 0.81 -35.61
N ARG A 106 36.05 -0.16 -35.42
CA ARG A 106 36.09 -1.00 -34.21
C ARG A 106 36.76 -0.33 -33.01
N ALA A 107 37.60 0.69 -33.22
CA ALA A 107 38.38 1.30 -32.14
C ALA A 107 37.57 2.31 -31.32
N THR A 108 36.71 3.12 -31.96
CA THR A 108 35.88 4.12 -31.27
C THR A 108 34.68 3.48 -30.57
N SER A 109 34.03 2.49 -31.20
CA SER A 109 32.89 1.77 -30.61
C SER A 109 33.26 0.91 -29.40
N MET A 110 34.49 0.38 -29.34
CA MET A 110 34.95 -0.37 -28.16
C MET A 110 35.24 0.57 -26.97
N ASP A 111 35.77 1.75 -27.24
CA ASP A 111 36.10 2.75 -26.22
C ASP A 111 34.84 3.39 -25.62
N GLU A 112 33.84 3.70 -26.46
CA GLU A 112 32.51 4.14 -25.99
C GLU A 112 31.81 3.07 -25.14
N ASN A 113 31.88 1.80 -25.53
CA ASN A 113 31.31 0.68 -24.77
C ASN A 113 32.06 0.45 -23.44
N LEU A 114 33.37 0.68 -23.41
CA LEU A 114 34.16 0.61 -22.17
C LEU A 114 33.82 1.77 -21.23
N ASN A 115 33.60 2.97 -21.77
CA ASN A 115 33.15 4.15 -21.03
C ASN A 115 31.73 3.98 -20.49
N GLU A 116 30.82 3.39 -21.30
CA GLU A 116 29.47 3.05 -20.88
C GLU A 116 29.49 2.04 -19.73
N LYS A 117 30.30 0.99 -19.84
CA LYS A 117 30.45 -0.01 -18.77
C LYS A 117 31.03 0.55 -17.49
N THR A 118 32.02 1.45 -17.57
CA THR A 118 32.58 2.10 -16.37
C THR A 118 31.58 3.07 -15.74
N LEU A 119 30.77 3.76 -16.55
CA LEU A 119 29.68 4.60 -16.04
C LEU A 119 28.60 3.77 -15.34
N ILE A 120 28.19 2.65 -15.94
CA ILE A 120 27.22 1.72 -15.33
C ILE A 120 27.74 1.20 -14.00
N ALA A 121 29.00 0.73 -13.94
CA ALA A 121 29.59 0.22 -12.71
C ALA A 121 29.60 1.28 -11.60
N ARG A 122 29.91 2.54 -11.93
CA ARG A 122 29.91 3.65 -10.98
C ARG A 122 28.50 3.98 -10.48
N LEU A 123 27.52 3.98 -11.37
CA LEU A 123 26.11 4.20 -11.00
C LEU A 123 25.56 3.06 -10.16
N GLU A 124 25.94 1.82 -10.44
CA GLU A 124 25.55 0.65 -9.64
C GLU A 124 26.15 0.71 -8.23
N GLU A 125 27.40 1.16 -8.10
CA GLU A 125 28.05 1.39 -6.81
C GLU A 125 27.35 2.51 -6.02
N GLU A 126 27.10 3.66 -6.63
CA GLU A 126 26.40 4.80 -6.01
C GLU A 126 24.95 4.46 -5.64
N ASN A 127 24.24 3.73 -6.50
CA ASN A 127 22.88 3.26 -6.22
C ASN A 127 22.89 2.24 -5.07
N GLY A 128 23.91 1.37 -5.00
CA GLY A 128 24.11 0.46 -3.88
C GLY A 128 24.42 1.17 -2.56
N GLU A 129 25.12 2.30 -2.60
CA GLU A 129 25.32 3.17 -1.43
C GLU A 129 24.03 3.86 -1.00
N MET A 130 23.29 4.43 -1.95
CA MET A 130 22.03 5.12 -1.68
C MET A 130 20.97 4.17 -1.10
N ILE A 131 20.88 2.93 -1.60
CA ILE A 131 19.99 1.92 -1.04
C ILE A 131 20.38 1.58 0.40
N ARG A 132 21.68 1.41 0.69
CA ARG A 132 22.15 1.13 2.06
C ARG A 132 21.83 2.28 3.01
N GLU A 133 22.02 3.53 2.58
CA GLU A 133 21.66 4.70 3.38
C GLU A 133 20.15 4.79 3.63
N MET A 134 19.33 4.53 2.61
CA MET A 134 17.88 4.51 2.73
C MET A 134 17.40 3.43 3.72
N GLU A 135 18.05 2.27 3.71
CA GLU A 135 17.72 1.17 4.62
C GLU A 135 18.12 1.47 6.07
N MET A 136 19.29 2.10 6.27
CA MET A 136 19.72 2.60 7.57
C MET A 136 18.79 3.69 8.11
N LEU A 137 18.44 4.69 7.30
CA LEU A 137 17.53 5.78 7.70
C LEU A 137 16.14 5.24 8.05
N LYS A 138 15.65 4.25 7.31
CA LYS A 138 14.39 3.57 7.62
C LYS A 138 14.46 2.85 8.97
N GLN A 139 15.56 2.15 9.25
CA GLN A 139 15.76 1.48 10.53
C GLN A 139 15.86 2.47 11.69
N GLN A 140 16.57 3.59 11.51
CA GLN A 140 16.66 4.65 12.50
C GLN A 140 15.29 5.27 12.80
N GLN A 141 14.52 5.59 11.75
CA GLN A 141 13.17 6.14 11.89
C GLN A 141 12.19 5.18 12.57
N GLU A 142 12.30 3.88 12.31
CA GLU A 142 11.47 2.84 12.93
C GLU A 142 11.76 2.72 14.43
N LEU A 143 13.03 2.75 14.84
CA LEU A 143 13.41 2.74 16.25
C LEU A 143 12.98 4.04 16.97
N GLU A 144 13.25 5.21 16.37
CA GLU A 144 12.94 6.51 16.98
C GLU A 144 11.43 6.73 17.15
N ASN A 145 10.62 6.44 16.12
CA ASN A 145 9.16 6.58 16.23
C ASN A 145 8.55 5.60 17.23
N THR A 146 9.04 4.36 17.28
CA THR A 146 8.48 3.36 18.19
C THR A 146 8.85 3.66 19.64
N ASP A 147 10.11 4.02 19.92
CA ASP A 147 10.55 4.34 21.26
C ASP A 147 9.91 5.61 21.80
N GLU A 148 9.78 6.67 21.00
CA GLU A 148 9.15 7.92 21.42
C GLU A 148 7.65 7.73 21.74
N GLN A 149 6.93 6.99 20.88
CA GLN A 149 5.53 6.63 21.14
C GLN A 149 5.36 5.73 22.37
N LEU A 150 6.23 4.74 22.55
CA LEU A 150 6.21 3.86 23.72
C LEU A 150 6.52 4.63 25.00
N ASN A 151 7.48 5.56 24.96
CA ASN A 151 7.83 6.42 26.08
C ASN A 151 6.66 7.32 26.48
N GLY A 152 5.99 7.96 25.50
CA GLY A 152 4.79 8.77 25.77
C GLY A 152 3.64 7.94 26.37
N LEU A 153 3.45 6.70 25.93
CA LEU A 153 2.47 5.78 26.52
C LEU A 153 2.85 5.36 27.94
N ARG A 154 4.12 5.08 28.23
CA ARG A 154 4.61 4.75 29.57
C ARG A 154 4.40 5.91 30.54
N GLU A 155 4.71 7.13 30.11
CA GLU A 155 4.51 8.32 30.94
C GLU A 155 3.01 8.54 31.23
N ARG A 156 2.16 8.50 30.20
CA ARG A 156 0.71 8.64 30.37
C ARG A 156 0.12 7.56 31.28
N LYS A 157 0.63 6.33 31.18
CA LYS A 157 0.27 5.23 32.08
C LYS A 157 0.65 5.56 33.53
N ALA A 158 1.88 6.00 33.78
CA ALA A 158 2.35 6.37 35.13
C ALA A 158 1.52 7.51 35.75
N GLN A 159 1.16 8.52 34.95
CA GLN A 159 0.29 9.61 35.39
C GLN A 159 -1.11 9.11 35.82
N LEU A 160 -1.68 8.17 35.07
CA LEU A 160 -2.97 7.56 35.41
C LEU A 160 -2.89 6.66 36.64
N GLU A 161 -1.81 5.90 36.80
CA GLU A 161 -1.56 5.08 37.98
C GLU A 161 -1.48 5.95 39.25
N GLU A 162 -0.76 7.08 39.19
CA GLU A 162 -0.68 8.01 40.32
C GLU A 162 -2.05 8.65 40.62
N LYS A 163 -2.80 9.07 39.60
CA LYS A 163 -4.16 9.59 39.78
C LYS A 163 -5.08 8.55 40.41
N MET A 164 -4.97 7.29 39.99
CA MET A 164 -5.71 6.17 40.59
C MET A 164 -5.31 5.97 42.05
N ARG A 165 -4.01 6.02 42.36
CA ARG A 165 -3.49 5.90 43.74
C ARG A 165 -4.09 6.97 44.66
N ILE A 166 -4.11 8.23 44.20
CA ILE A 166 -4.71 9.35 44.93
C ILE A 166 -6.22 9.11 45.13
N MET A 167 -6.95 8.75 44.08
CA MET A 167 -8.40 8.48 44.16
C MET A 167 -8.73 7.34 45.13
N GLN A 168 -7.91 6.30 45.17
CA GLN A 168 -8.07 5.22 46.12
C GLN A 168 -7.75 5.65 47.55
N GLN A 169 -6.75 6.52 47.74
CA GLN A 169 -6.42 7.09 49.03
C GLN A 169 -7.56 7.97 49.55
N THR A 170 -8.12 8.85 48.72
CA THR A 170 -9.27 9.68 49.09
C THR A 170 -10.49 8.82 49.41
N ARG A 171 -10.75 7.77 48.63
CA ARG A 171 -11.80 6.79 48.94
C ARG A 171 -11.61 6.17 50.34
N ARG A 172 -10.39 5.73 50.68
CA ARG A 172 -10.10 5.16 52.01
C ARG A 172 -10.33 6.17 53.13
N GLN A 173 -9.89 7.41 52.95
CA GLN A 173 -10.10 8.48 53.94
C GLN A 173 -11.58 8.79 54.15
N LEU A 174 -12.36 8.88 53.07
CA LEU A 174 -13.80 9.10 53.15
C LEU A 174 -14.53 7.95 53.87
N MET A 175 -14.14 6.71 53.61
CA MET A 175 -14.68 5.55 54.32
C MET A 175 -14.38 5.61 55.83
N GLN A 176 -13.16 5.99 56.21
CA GLN A 176 -12.80 6.17 57.62
C GLN A 176 -13.60 7.30 58.27
N GLN A 177 -13.76 8.43 57.59
CA GLN A 177 -14.60 9.53 58.07
C GLN A 177 -16.05 9.08 58.28
N LEU A 178 -16.58 8.28 57.35
CA LEU A 178 -17.91 7.73 57.44
C LEU A 178 -18.06 6.78 58.65
N GLU A 179 -17.08 5.90 58.89
CA GLU A 179 -17.06 4.99 60.04
C GLU A 179 -17.08 5.76 61.37
N VAL A 180 -16.27 6.83 61.48
CA VAL A 180 -16.25 7.69 62.67
C VAL A 180 -17.61 8.36 62.90
N LEU A 181 -18.18 8.99 61.86
CA LEU A 181 -19.48 9.66 61.95
C LEU A 181 -20.60 8.67 62.35
N MET A 182 -20.60 7.47 61.76
CA MET A 182 -21.56 6.43 62.10
C MET A 182 -21.44 5.99 63.57
N SER A 183 -20.22 5.88 64.08
CA SER A 183 -19.96 5.55 65.49
C SER A 183 -20.48 6.64 66.43
N GLU A 184 -20.17 7.91 66.17
CA GLU A 184 -20.64 9.04 66.99
C GLU A 184 -22.16 9.14 67.04
N LEU A 185 -22.83 8.99 65.90
CA LEU A 185 -24.28 8.97 65.83
C LEU A 185 -24.86 7.82 66.65
N ASN A 186 -24.31 6.62 66.50
CA ASN A 186 -24.75 5.45 67.26
C ASN A 186 -24.63 5.66 68.77
N VAL A 187 -23.51 6.22 69.24
CA VAL A 187 -23.33 6.56 70.67
C VAL A 187 -24.38 7.57 71.13
N ARG A 188 -24.65 8.62 70.36
CA ARG A 188 -25.69 9.62 70.71
C ARG A 188 -27.08 9.00 70.75
N TYR A 189 -27.41 8.11 69.81
CA TYR A 189 -28.68 7.39 69.81
C TYR A 189 -28.83 6.51 71.06
N LEU A 190 -27.80 5.75 71.43
CA LEU A 190 -27.82 4.90 72.62
C LEU A 190 -27.95 5.72 73.92
N LEU A 191 -27.22 6.83 74.02
CA LEU A 191 -27.33 7.74 75.18
C LEU A 191 -28.73 8.33 75.27
N SER A 192 -29.28 8.85 74.17
CA SER A 192 -30.65 9.39 74.12
C SER A 192 -31.69 8.33 74.47
N TYR A 193 -31.56 7.12 73.93
CA TYR A 193 -32.47 6.02 74.23
C TYR A 193 -32.44 5.65 75.72
N SER A 194 -31.25 5.49 76.31
CA SER A 194 -31.09 5.20 77.74
C SER A 194 -31.68 6.31 78.63
N TYR A 195 -31.47 7.58 78.26
CA TYR A 195 -31.99 8.73 78.98
C TYR A 195 -33.52 8.76 78.96
N ASN A 196 -34.13 8.50 77.80
CA ASN A 196 -35.59 8.41 77.66
C ASN A 196 -36.18 7.22 78.43
N LEU A 197 -35.55 6.05 78.41
CA LEU A 197 -35.97 4.90 79.24
C LEU A 197 -35.94 5.22 80.74
N CYS A 198 -34.87 5.89 81.18
CA CYS A 198 -34.69 6.31 82.56
C CYS A 198 -35.79 7.31 82.99
N LEU A 199 -36.02 8.36 82.19
CA LEU A 199 -37.09 9.35 82.40
C LEU A 199 -38.49 8.72 82.44
N ASN A 200 -38.80 7.81 81.52
CA ASN A 200 -40.09 7.13 81.51
C ASN A 200 -40.26 6.25 82.75
N SER A 201 -39.21 5.58 83.21
CA SER A 201 -39.24 4.77 84.44
C SER A 201 -39.54 5.63 85.68
N TYR A 202 -38.95 6.82 85.80
CA TYR A 202 -39.24 7.74 86.90
C TYR A 202 -40.64 8.36 86.84
N LYS A 203 -41.26 8.42 85.66
CA LYS A 203 -42.60 9.01 85.47
C LYS A 203 -43.73 8.04 85.79
N LEU A 204 -43.41 6.74 85.94
CA LEU A 204 -44.33 5.66 86.30
C LEU A 204 -44.38 5.38 87.82
N PHE A 205 -43.55 6.06 88.62
CA PHE A 205 -43.59 6.09 90.09
C PHE A 205 -44.14 7.43 90.56
#